data_AF-A0A1M4PSP2-F1
#
_entry.id   AF-A0A1M4PSP2-F1
#
_cell.length_a   1.000
_cell.length_b   1.000
_cell.length_c   1.000
_cell.angle_alpha   90.00
_cell.angle_beta   90.00
_cell.angle_gamma   90.00
#
_symmetry.space_group_name_H-M   'P 1'
#
loop_
_entity.id
_entity.type
_entity.pdbx_description
1 polymer ?
#
loop_
_entity_poly.entity_id
_entity_poly.type
_entity_poly.pdbx_seq_one_letter_code
_entity_poly.pdbx_strand_id
1 'polypeptide(L)' 'MDKNEEESIKRIRTLLSYLPSNNLETPPVYECSDDINRVEESLNEIVPINPNKPYDMKEIIKLIADNNEFFE' A
#
# COMPACT_ATOMS: atom_id res chain seq x y z
N MET A 1 8.57 3.80 -14.01
CA MET A 1 9.81 4.58 -14.08
C MET A 1 9.39 6.03 -14.11
N ASP A 2 9.91 6.85 -13.21
CA ASP A 2 9.46 8.23 -13.05
C ASP A 2 9.74 9.00 -14.35
N LYS A 3 8.83 9.88 -14.75
CA LYS A 3 8.88 10.52 -16.07
C LYS A 3 9.74 11.79 -16.06
N ASN A 4 9.96 12.39 -14.90
CA ASN A 4 10.76 13.60 -14.72
C ASN A 4 11.31 13.70 -13.27
N GLU A 5 12.22 14.64 -13.05
CA GLU A 5 12.85 14.88 -11.75
C GLU A 5 11.85 15.25 -10.66
N GLU A 6 10.80 15.99 -10.99
CA GLU A 6 9.77 16.40 -10.03
C GLU A 6 9.00 15.18 -9.49
N GLU A 7 8.64 14.24 -10.36
CA GLU A 7 8.02 12.96 -9.98
C GLU A 7 8.96 12.14 -9.10
N SER A 8 10.25 12.05 -9.45
CA SER A 8 11.24 11.33 -8.64
C SER A 8 11.39 11.93 -7.25
N ILE A 9 11.48 13.26 -7.14
CA ILE A 9 11.59 13.94 -5.84
C ILE A 9 10.32 13.72 -5.00
N LYS A 10 9.13 13.78 -5.62
CA LYS A 10 7.86 13.48 -4.92
C LYS A 10 7.85 12.06 -4.40
N ARG A 11 8.23 11.08 -5.23
CA ARG A 11 8.28 9.67 -4.85
C ARG A 11 9.28 9.40 -3.72
N ILE A 12 10.45 10.05 -3.74
CA ILE A 12 11.43 9.98 -2.64
C ILE A 12 10.85 10.56 -1.35
N ARG A 13 10.14 11.70 -1.42
CA ARG A 13 9.50 12.29 -0.22
C ARG A 13 8.47 11.34 0.39
N THR A 14 7.65 10.69 -0.44
CA THR A 14 6.69 9.67 0.01
C THR A 14 7.39 8.45 0.61
N LEU A 15 8.49 7.99 0.03
CA LEU A 15 9.27 6.89 0.63
C LEU A 15 9.79 7.27 2.03
N LEU A 16 10.36 8.47 2.15
CA LEU A 16 10.91 8.94 3.41
C LEU A 16 9.85 9.17 4.49
N SER A 17 8.60 9.49 4.13
CA SER A 17 7.51 9.59 5.12
C SER A 17 7.14 8.25 5.76
N TYR A 18 7.43 7.12 5.11
CA TYR A 18 7.19 5.79 5.69
C TYR A 18 8.34 5.29 6.59
N LEU A 19 9.51 5.93 6.57
CA LEU A 19 10.71 5.43 7.22
C LEU A 19 11.07 6.25 8.47
N PRO A 20 11.61 5.61 9.53
CA PRO A 20 12.22 6.34 10.64
C PRO A 20 13.53 7.02 10.20
N SER A 21 13.97 8.02 10.96
CA SER A 21 15.21 8.76 10.67
C SER A 21 16.46 7.88 10.79
N ASN A 22 16.39 6.85 11.63
CA ASN A 22 17.48 5.90 11.90
C ASN A 22 16.92 4.58 12.48
N ASN A 23 17.81 3.62 12.72
CA ASN A 23 17.46 2.26 13.16
C ASN A 23 17.07 2.13 14.65
N LEU A 24 17.19 3.21 15.44
CA LEU A 24 16.82 3.23 16.87
C LEU A 24 15.44 3.87 17.10
N GLU A 25 14.85 4.49 16.07
CA GLU A 25 13.56 5.15 16.14
C GLU A 25 12.44 4.27 15.59
N THR A 26 11.22 4.48 16.10
CA THR A 26 10.02 3.87 15.53
C THR A 26 9.57 4.62 14.26
N PRO A 27 8.86 3.96 13.34
CA PRO A 27 8.28 4.63 12.17
C PRO A 27 7.39 5.82 12.57
N PRO A 28 7.31 6.86 11.73
CA PRO A 28 6.38 7.97 11.94
C PRO A 28 4.92 7.46 12.04
N VAL A 29 4.15 8.08 12.94
CA VAL A 29 2.72 7.79 13.11
C VAL A 29 1.91 8.95 12.54
N TYR A 30 0.88 8.62 11.76
CA TYR A 30 -0.02 9.57 11.14
C TYR A 30 -1.45 9.30 11.59
N GLU A 31 -2.28 10.34 11.60
CA GLU A 31 -3.72 10.16 11.75
C GLU A 31 -4.25 9.43 10.51
N CYS A 32 -4.90 8.29 10.72
CA CYS A 32 -5.54 7.54 9.66
C CYS A 32 -7.06 7.76 9.74
N SER A 33 -7.66 8.18 8.63
CA SER A 33 -9.11 8.36 8.51
C SER A 33 -9.83 7.08 8.09
N ASP A 34 -9.09 6.00 7.81
CA ASP A 34 -9.66 4.73 7.40
C ASP A 34 -10.30 4.00 8.57
N ASP A 35 -11.39 3.29 8.32
CA ASP A 35 -12.09 2.54 9.36
C ASP A 35 -11.30 1.27 9.68
N ILE A 36 -10.86 1.14 10.94
CA ILE A 36 -10.19 -0.06 11.44
C ILE A 36 -11.03 -1.35 11.29
N ASN A 37 -12.36 -1.21 11.17
CA ASN A 37 -13.28 -2.33 10.98
C ASN A 37 -13.78 -2.44 9.52
N ARG A 38 -13.13 -1.78 8.54
CA ARG A 38 -13.52 -1.89 7.14
C ARG A 38 -13.57 -3.35 6.71
N VAL A 39 -14.67 -3.71 6.05
CA VAL A 39 -14.88 -5.06 5.49
C VAL A 39 -14.84 -4.96 3.96
N GLU A 40 -13.95 -5.71 3.35
CA GLU A 40 -13.81 -5.80 1.89
C GLU A 40 -14.42 -7.10 1.37
N GLU A 41 -15.70 -7.06 0.99
CA GLU A 41 -16.42 -8.23 0.47
C GLU A 41 -15.78 -8.83 -0.79
N SER A 42 -15.11 -7.98 -1.58
CA SER A 42 -14.39 -8.35 -2.80
C SER A 42 -13.29 -9.41 -2.57
N LEU A 43 -12.72 -9.47 -1.37
CA LEU A 43 -11.71 -10.46 -1.00
C LEU A 43 -12.25 -11.91 -1.01
N ASN A 44 -13.57 -12.10 -0.88
CA ASN A 44 -14.17 -13.44 -0.96
C ASN A 44 -14.15 -14.04 -2.37
N GLU A 45 -14.04 -13.19 -3.39
CA GLU A 45 -14.19 -13.59 -4.80
C GLU A 45 -12.89 -13.44 -5.61
N ILE A 46 -11.88 -12.76 -5.06
CA ILE A 46 -10.65 -12.42 -5.78
C ILE A 46 -9.79 -13.64 -6.16
N VAL A 47 -9.88 -14.72 -5.37
CA VAL A 47 -9.14 -15.97 -5.62
C VAL A 47 -9.92 -16.85 -6.60
N PRO A 48 -9.38 -17.15 -7.79
CA PRO A 48 -10.08 -17.96 -8.76
C PRO A 48 -10.25 -19.41 -8.29
N ILE A 49 -11.41 -20.00 -8.59
CA ILE A 49 -11.69 -21.43 -8.33
C ILE A 49 -10.74 -22.34 -9.13
N ASN A 50 -10.38 -21.92 -10.35
CA ASN A 50 -9.44 -22.67 -11.18
C ASN A 50 -8.01 -22.42 -10.67
N PRO A 51 -7.29 -23.44 -10.19
CA PRO A 51 -5.95 -23.29 -9.61
C PRO A 51 -4.89 -22.84 -10.63
N ASN A 52 -5.15 -23.00 -11.93
CA ASN A 52 -4.25 -22.56 -12.99
C ASN A 52 -4.52 -21.11 -13.44
N LYS A 53 -5.57 -20.47 -12.92
CA LYS A 53 -5.88 -19.08 -13.25
C LYS A 53 -5.16 -18.15 -12.25
N PRO A 54 -4.31 -17.23 -12.73
CA PRO A 54 -3.66 -16.25 -11.86
C PRO A 54 -4.65 -15.17 -11.39
N TYR A 55 -4.26 -14.46 -10.35
CA TYR A 55 -4.90 -13.25 -9.84
C TYR A 55 -3.83 -12.25 -9.40
N ASP A 56 -4.20 -10.98 -9.22
CA ASP A 56 -3.26 -9.94 -8.83
C ASP A 56 -3.19 -9.81 -7.30
N MET A 57 -2.08 -10.24 -6.71
CA MET A 57 -1.83 -10.07 -5.28
C MET A 57 -1.79 -8.60 -4.84
N LYS A 58 -1.43 -7.68 -5.74
CA LYS A 58 -1.36 -6.26 -5.42
C LYS A 58 -2.74 -5.65 -5.20
N GLU A 59 -3.79 -6.21 -5.80
CA GLU A 59 -5.16 -5.82 -5.51
C GLU A 59 -5.51 -6.16 -4.06
N ILE A 60 -5.18 -7.35 -3.60
CA ILE A 60 -5.38 -7.76 -2.20
C ILE A 60 -4.60 -6.86 -1.24
N ILE A 61 -3.32 -6.60 -1.54
CA ILE A 61 -2.48 -5.73 -0.68
C ILE A 61 -3.09 -4.35 -0.54
N LYS A 62 -3.56 -3.76 -1.66
CA LYS A 62 -4.22 -2.45 -1.62
C LYS A 62 -5.49 -2.49 -0.79
N LEU A 63 -6.36 -3.49 -0.98
CA LEU A 63 -7.62 -3.61 -0.22
C LEU A 63 -7.42 -3.74 1.30
N ILE A 64 -6.24 -4.20 1.74
CA ILE A 64 -5.91 -4.33 3.17
C ILE A 64 -5.19 -3.09 3.70
N ALA A 65 -4.45 -2.38 2.85
CA ALA A 65 -3.71 -1.20 3.26
C ALA A 65 -4.63 -0.02 3.59
N ASP A 66 -4.17 0.81 4.53
CA ASP A 66 -4.79 2.08 4.88
C ASP A 66 -5.02 2.94 3.62
N ASN A 67 -6.24 3.43 3.45
CA ASN A 67 -6.71 4.22 2.31
C ASN A 67 -6.44 3.60 0.93
N ASN A 68 -6.26 2.27 0.88
CA ASN A 68 -5.83 1.53 -0.31
C ASN A 68 -4.47 1.96 -0.90
N GLU A 69 -3.62 2.59 -0.10
CA GLU A 69 -2.33 3.11 -0.54
C GLU A 69 -1.23 2.06 -0.39
N PHE A 70 -0.47 1.84 -1.47
CA PHE A 70 0.69 0.96 -1.47
C PHE A 70 1.81 1.57 -2.31
N PHE A 71 3.01 1.65 -1.75
CA PHE A 71 4.19 2.22 -2.40
C PHE A 71 5.09 1.11 -2.95
N GLU A 72 5.32 1.11 -4.27
CA GLU A 72 6.15 0.15 -5.01
C GLU A 72 7.10 0.85 -5.99
#